data_AF-A0A955U3C1-F1
#
_entry.id   AF-A0A955U3C1-F1
#
_cell.length_a   1.000
_cell.length_b   1.000
_cell.length_c   1.000
_cell.angle_alpha   90.00
_cell.angle_beta   90.00
_cell.angle_gamma   90.00
#
_symmetry.space_group_name_H-M   'P 1'
#
loop_
_entity.id
_entity.type
_entity.pdbx_description
1 polymer ?
#
loop_
_entity_poly.entity_id
_entity_poly.type
_entity_poly.pdbx_seq_one_letter_code
_entity_poly.pdbx_strand_id
1 'polypeptide(L)'
;GIALGAAAGLIVRAVFASLALAGELMSMQMGLQMAQLFDPVQGTQQGPVSVLSTLLASLVFLQLDLHATVLLLLVRGFETVPPGTFDPLAVRGDLVIDAVGSTFRFGLQLSAPVLVLVLLINTLVGILGKLAPRMNVFFSVGPTLTTAGSIALLAQALPALLAAHADMLKDVLPSVVAVWGR
;
A
#
# COMPACT_ATOMS: atom_id res chain seq x y z
N GLY A 1 -9.86 -15.50 -21.96
CA GLY A 1 -10.89 -15.55 -20.92
C GLY A 1 -10.28 -15.46 -19.53
N ILE A 2 -9.83 -16.58 -18.95
CA ILE A 2 -9.30 -16.62 -17.58
C ILE A 2 -8.04 -15.73 -17.42
N ALA A 3 -7.09 -15.81 -18.34
CA ALA A 3 -5.87 -14.99 -18.30
C ALA A 3 -6.13 -13.48 -18.41
N LEU A 4 -7.16 -13.09 -19.16
CA LEU A 4 -7.54 -11.69 -19.39
C LEU A 4 -8.19 -11.09 -18.13
N GLY A 5 -9.09 -11.84 -17.50
CA GLY A 5 -9.63 -11.49 -16.18
C GLY A 5 -8.57 -11.54 -15.07
N ALA A 6 -7.63 -12.48 -15.14
CA ALA A 6 -6.51 -12.55 -14.21
C ALA A 6 -5.58 -11.32 -14.33
N ALA A 7 -5.29 -10.86 -15.54
CA ALA A 7 -4.48 -9.66 -15.77
C ALA A 7 -5.15 -8.39 -15.22
N ALA A 8 -6.44 -8.19 -15.50
CA ALA A 8 -7.19 -7.06 -14.95
C ALA A 8 -7.29 -7.11 -13.41
N GLY A 9 -7.57 -8.29 -12.86
CA GLY A 9 -7.58 -8.52 -11.42
C GLY A 9 -6.22 -8.28 -10.77
N LEU A 10 -5.12 -8.66 -11.44
CA LEU A 10 -3.76 -8.42 -10.97
C LEU A 10 -3.47 -6.92 -10.84
N ILE A 11 -3.86 -6.13 -11.83
CA ILE A 11 -3.64 -4.69 -11.85
C ILE A 11 -4.39 -3.99 -10.71
N VAL A 12 -5.67 -4.32 -10.50
CA VAL A 12 -6.44 -3.77 -9.36
C VAL A 12 -5.83 -4.23 -8.04
N ARG A 13 -5.46 -5.51 -7.93
CA ARG A 13 -4.84 -6.07 -6.73
C ARG A 13 -3.48 -5.44 -6.43
N ALA A 14 -2.71 -5.05 -7.44
CA ALA A 14 -1.44 -4.35 -7.29
C ALA A 14 -1.63 -2.99 -6.58
N VAL A 15 -2.71 -2.26 -6.89
CA VAL A 15 -3.02 -0.98 -6.21
C VAL A 15 -3.27 -1.19 -4.72
N PHE A 16 -4.15 -2.13 -4.35
CA PHE A 16 -4.41 -2.45 -2.94
C PHE A 16 -3.18 -3.01 -2.23
N ALA A 17 -2.39 -3.85 -2.92
CA ALA A 17 -1.15 -4.39 -2.37
C ALA A 17 -0.12 -3.30 -2.07
N SER A 18 -0.08 -2.22 -2.85
CA SER A 18 0.88 -1.13 -2.64
C SER A 18 0.60 -0.37 -1.34
N LEU A 19 -0.67 -0.16 -1.03
CA LEU A 19 -1.09 0.43 0.24
C LEU A 19 -0.86 -0.49 1.42
N ALA A 20 -1.22 -1.77 1.28
CA ALA A 20 -0.99 -2.74 2.33
C ALA A 20 0.51 -2.79 2.67
N LEU A 21 1.37 -2.78 1.65
CA LEU A 21 2.82 -2.70 1.83
C LEU A 21 3.25 -1.38 2.51
N ALA A 22 2.72 -0.23 2.08
CA ALA A 22 3.02 1.04 2.73
C ALA A 22 2.63 1.06 4.20
N GLY A 23 1.41 0.64 4.52
CA GLY A 23 0.89 0.60 5.88
C GLY A 23 1.60 -0.43 6.76
N GLU A 24 2.11 -1.52 6.16
CA GLU A 24 2.94 -2.49 6.87
C GLU A 24 4.29 -1.88 7.26
N LEU A 25 4.98 -1.27 6.30
CA LEU A 25 6.26 -0.58 6.55
C LEU A 25 6.10 0.53 7.59
N MET A 26 5.01 1.30 7.53
CA MET A 26 4.70 2.28 8.56
C MET A 26 4.49 1.60 9.91
N SER A 27 3.62 0.59 10.01
CA SER A 27 3.33 -0.11 11.27
C SER A 27 4.60 -0.66 11.93
N MET A 28 5.50 -1.23 11.14
CA MET A 28 6.81 -1.71 11.59
C MET A 28 7.64 -0.59 12.21
N GLN A 29 7.81 0.52 11.48
CA GLN A 29 8.67 1.62 11.93
C GLN A 29 8.10 2.39 13.10
N MET A 30 6.77 2.44 13.22
CA MET A 30 6.07 3.05 14.35
C MET A 30 6.15 2.22 15.63
N GLY A 31 6.62 0.97 15.55
CA GLY A 31 6.67 0.04 16.68
C GLY A 31 5.32 -0.58 17.02
N LEU A 32 4.29 -0.38 16.18
CA LEU A 32 2.92 -0.82 16.45
C LEU A 32 2.75 -2.33 16.32
N GLN A 33 3.65 -3.03 15.62
CA GLN A 33 3.63 -4.49 15.56
C GLN A 33 3.89 -5.15 16.92
N MET A 34 4.52 -4.46 17.89
CA MET A 34 4.71 -5.01 19.24
C MET A 34 3.37 -5.31 19.93
N ALA A 35 2.29 -4.60 19.58
CA ALA A 35 0.95 -4.89 20.08
C ALA A 35 0.44 -6.28 19.67
N GLN A 36 0.88 -6.81 18.52
CA GLN A 36 0.49 -8.13 18.04
C GLN A 36 1.13 -9.27 18.84
N LEU A 37 2.25 -9.00 19.54
CA LEU A 37 2.88 -9.98 20.45
C LEU A 37 2.03 -10.25 21.70
N PHE A 38 1.17 -9.30 22.08
CA PHE A 38 0.33 -9.40 23.29
C PHE A 38 -1.03 -10.06 23.03
N ASP A 39 -1.50 -10.10 21.78
CA ASP A 39 -2.69 -10.86 21.37
C ASP A 39 -2.41 -11.75 20.13
N PRO A 40 -1.65 -12.86 20.31
CA PRO A 40 -1.38 -13.80 19.24
C PRO A 40 -2.61 -14.62 18.81
N VAL A 41 -3.71 -14.56 19.56
CA VAL A 41 -4.94 -15.34 19.31
C VAL A 41 -5.67 -14.85 18.05
N GLN A 42 -5.50 -13.57 17.70
CA GLN A 42 -6.06 -12.97 16.48
C GLN A 42 -5.33 -13.42 15.19
N GLY A 43 -4.11 -13.97 15.26
CA GLY A 43 -3.38 -14.51 14.10
C GLY A 43 -3.12 -13.54 12.94
N THR A 44 -3.39 -12.25 13.12
CA THR A 44 -3.28 -11.24 12.07
C THR A 44 -1.84 -10.74 11.97
N GLN A 45 -1.12 -11.25 10.97
CA GLN A 45 0.25 -10.83 10.62
C GLN A 45 0.31 -9.44 9.94
N GLN A 46 -0.81 -8.70 9.91
CA GLN A 46 -0.90 -7.40 9.24
C GLN A 46 -0.91 -6.28 10.28
N GLY A 47 -0.02 -5.31 10.09
CA GLY A 47 0.11 -4.13 10.94
C GLY A 47 -1.19 -3.31 11.03
N PRO A 48 -1.50 -2.68 12.19
CA PRO A 48 -2.73 -1.91 12.36
C PRO A 48 -2.92 -0.80 11.32
N VAL A 49 -1.83 -0.15 10.90
CA VAL A 49 -1.87 0.91 9.88
C VAL A 49 -2.15 0.31 8.49
N SER A 50 -1.65 -0.90 8.21
CA SER A 50 -1.95 -1.63 6.98
C SER A 50 -3.44 -1.94 6.86
N VAL A 51 -4.03 -2.46 7.93
CA VAL A 51 -5.46 -2.76 8.01
C VAL A 51 -6.29 -1.50 7.82
N LEU A 52 -5.98 -0.42 8.57
CA LEU A 52 -6.68 0.86 8.45
C LEU A 52 -6.58 1.43 7.03
N SER A 53 -5.38 1.44 6.44
CA SER A 53 -5.16 1.98 5.09
C SER A 53 -5.93 1.19 4.03
N THR A 54 -5.96 -0.14 4.15
CA THR A 54 -6.69 -1.02 3.23
C THR A 54 -8.21 -0.87 3.36
N LEU A 55 -8.72 -0.68 4.58
CA LEU A 55 -10.13 -0.39 4.81
C LEU A 55 -10.55 0.98 4.25
N LEU A 56 -9.73 2.01 4.44
CA LEU A 56 -10.00 3.33 3.86
C LEU A 56 -9.95 3.28 2.32
N ALA A 57 -9.02 2.53 1.77
CA ALA A 57 -8.91 2.32 0.33
C ALA A 57 -10.14 1.64 -0.26
N SER A 58 -10.68 0.62 0.40
CA SER A 58 -11.88 -0.06 -0.07
C SER A 58 -13.10 0.86 -0.02
N LEU A 59 -13.21 1.73 0.99
CA LEU A 59 -14.24 2.76 1.05
C LEU A 59 -14.12 3.77 -0.10
N VAL A 60 -12.92 4.26 -0.40
CA VAL A 60 -12.68 5.15 -1.55
C VAL A 60 -13.00 4.44 -2.88
N PHE A 61 -12.62 3.18 -3.02
CA PHE A 61 -12.92 2.36 -4.19
C PHE A 61 -14.42 2.18 -4.43
N LEU A 62 -15.18 1.99 -3.35
CA LEU A 62 -16.65 1.93 -3.37
C LEU A 62 -17.25 3.31 -3.69
N GLN A 63 -16.75 4.37 -3.06
CA GLN A 63 -17.24 5.74 -3.26
C GLN A 63 -17.06 6.24 -4.71
N LEU A 64 -16.02 5.77 -5.39
CA LEU A 64 -15.74 6.11 -6.79
C LEU A 64 -16.43 5.17 -7.80
N ASP A 65 -17.30 4.26 -7.35
CA ASP A 65 -17.98 3.26 -8.19
C ASP A 65 -17.03 2.44 -9.09
N LEU A 66 -15.78 2.27 -8.66
CA LEU A 66 -14.75 1.59 -9.44
C LEU A 66 -15.03 0.10 -9.57
N HIS A 67 -15.75 -0.48 -8.62
CA HIS A 67 -16.23 -1.86 -8.69
C HIS A 67 -17.10 -2.11 -9.95
N ALA A 68 -18.06 -1.22 -10.23
CA ALA A 68 -18.90 -1.29 -11.42
C ALA A 68 -18.07 -1.04 -12.70
N THR A 69 -17.13 -0.10 -12.63
CA THR A 69 -16.25 0.21 -13.76
C THR A 69 -15.36 -0.98 -14.14
N VAL A 70 -14.79 -1.68 -13.15
CA VAL A 70 -13.99 -2.91 -13.36
C VAL A 70 -14.82 -4.02 -13.99
N LEU A 71 -16.08 -4.20 -13.60
CA LEU A 71 -16.98 -5.18 -14.21
C LEU A 71 -17.31 -4.83 -15.68
N LEU A 72 -17.61 -3.56 -15.96
CA LEU A 72 -17.87 -3.10 -17.33
C LEU A 72 -16.64 -3.28 -18.23
N LEU A 73 -15.46 -2.95 -17.70
CA LEU A 73 -14.16 -3.17 -18.30
C LEU A 73 -13.96 -4.65 -18.65
N LEU A 74 -14.25 -5.55 -17.71
CA LEU A 74 -14.16 -7.00 -17.93
C LEU A 74 -15.07 -7.48 -19.07
N VAL A 75 -16.32 -7.03 -19.10
CA VAL A 75 -17.29 -7.39 -20.15
C VAL A 75 -16.80 -6.94 -21.53
N ARG A 76 -16.33 -5.69 -21.66
CA ARG A 76 -15.75 -5.18 -22.90
C ARG A 76 -14.47 -5.91 -23.31
N GLY A 77 -13.69 -6.40 -22.34
CA GLY A 77 -12.53 -7.25 -22.60
C GLY A 77 -12.87 -8.57 -23.28
N PHE A 78 -14.05 -9.14 -23.02
CA PHE A 78 -14.54 -10.35 -23.70
C PHE A 78 -15.10 -10.09 -25.10
N GLU A 79 -15.60 -8.87 -25.37
CA GLU A 79 -16.04 -8.46 -26.71
C GLU A 79 -14.86 -8.21 -27.65
N THR A 80 -13.77 -7.66 -27.13
CA THR A 80 -12.56 -7.31 -27.90
C THR A 80 -11.67 -8.52 -28.19
N VAL A 81 -11.58 -9.48 -27.26
CA VAL A 81 -10.87 -10.75 -27.50
C VAL A 81 -11.81 -11.93 -27.35
N PRO A 82 -12.36 -12.45 -28.48
CA PRO A 82 -13.31 -13.55 -28.45
C PRO A 82 -12.75 -14.81 -27.76
N PRO A 83 -13.55 -15.51 -26.95
CA PRO A 83 -13.13 -16.75 -26.31
C PRO A 83 -12.66 -17.77 -27.35
N GLY A 84 -11.40 -18.23 -27.20
CA GLY A 84 -10.75 -19.18 -28.12
C GLY A 84 -9.69 -18.58 -29.05
N THR A 85 -9.58 -17.25 -29.15
CA THR A 85 -8.55 -16.55 -29.95
C THR A 85 -7.38 -15.99 -29.12
N PHE A 86 -7.46 -16.15 -27.80
CA PHE A 86 -6.47 -15.59 -26.87
C PHE A 86 -5.21 -16.44 -26.83
N ASP A 87 -4.09 -15.89 -27.29
CA ASP A 87 -2.77 -16.50 -27.11
C ASP A 87 -2.27 -16.22 -25.68
N PRO A 88 -2.12 -17.24 -24.80
CA PRO A 88 -1.59 -17.07 -23.46
C PRO A 88 -0.16 -16.49 -23.44
N LEU A 89 0.62 -16.68 -24.52
CA LEU A 89 1.96 -16.12 -24.66
C LEU A 89 1.95 -14.62 -24.98
N ALA A 90 0.78 -14.06 -25.36
CA ALA A 90 0.62 -12.62 -25.55
C ALA A 90 0.57 -11.84 -24.22
N VAL A 91 0.26 -12.51 -23.09
CA VAL A 91 0.46 -11.93 -21.76
C VAL A 91 1.95 -11.90 -21.48
N ARG A 92 2.59 -10.80 -21.89
CA ARG A 92 4.01 -10.55 -21.63
C ARG A 92 4.25 -10.57 -20.13
N GLY A 93 5.21 -11.39 -19.68
CA GLY A 93 5.68 -11.41 -18.28
C GLY A 93 6.06 -10.03 -17.76
N ASP A 94 6.44 -9.13 -18.67
CA ASP A 94 6.68 -7.70 -18.44
C ASP A 94 5.53 -7.01 -17.70
N LEU A 95 4.27 -7.32 -18.01
CA LEU A 95 3.11 -6.71 -17.34
C LEU A 95 3.05 -7.08 -15.85
N VAL A 96 3.42 -8.32 -15.51
CA VAL A 96 3.45 -8.79 -14.11
C VAL A 96 4.63 -8.15 -13.38
N ILE A 97 5.79 -8.08 -14.02
CA ILE A 97 6.99 -7.45 -13.47
C ILE A 97 6.74 -5.96 -13.21
N ASP A 98 6.13 -5.26 -14.17
CA ASP A 98 5.78 -3.85 -14.06
C ASP A 98 4.75 -3.61 -12.94
N ALA A 99 3.73 -4.46 -12.83
CA ALA A 99 2.73 -4.35 -11.77
C ALA A 99 3.33 -4.57 -10.37
N VAL A 100 4.24 -5.53 -10.22
CA VAL A 100 4.95 -5.76 -8.95
C VAL A 100 5.90 -4.60 -8.65
N GLY A 101 6.65 -4.13 -9.65
CA GLY A 101 7.56 -2.99 -9.53
C GLY A 101 6.83 -1.70 -9.14
N SER A 102 5.69 -1.42 -9.76
CA SER A 102 4.84 -0.28 -9.42
C SER A 102 4.31 -0.41 -7.99
N THR A 103 3.84 -1.60 -7.60
CA THR A 103 3.37 -1.87 -6.23
C THR A 103 4.41 -1.51 -5.19
N PHE A 104 5.64 -1.99 -5.37
CA PHE A 104 6.74 -1.72 -4.45
C PHE A 104 7.14 -0.24 -4.45
N ARG A 105 7.26 0.37 -5.63
CA ARG A 105 7.62 1.78 -5.78
C ARG A 105 6.62 2.69 -5.07
N PHE A 106 5.33 2.49 -5.31
CA PHE A 106 4.27 3.27 -4.66
C PHE A 106 4.23 3.00 -3.17
N GLY A 107 4.30 1.73 -2.74
CA GLY A 107 4.29 1.41 -1.31
C GLY A 107 5.46 2.02 -0.54
N LEU A 108 6.65 2.06 -1.16
CA LEU A 108 7.83 2.73 -0.59
C LEU A 108 7.67 4.25 -0.58
N GLN A 109 7.15 4.84 -1.67
CA GLN A 109 6.91 6.29 -1.76
C GLN A 109 5.90 6.76 -0.72
N LEU A 110 4.82 6.01 -0.49
CA LEU A 110 3.81 6.33 0.51
C LEU A 110 4.35 6.20 1.94
N SER A 111 5.21 5.21 2.20
CA SER A 111 5.84 5.01 3.53
C SER A 111 7.04 5.92 3.80
N ALA A 112 7.63 6.52 2.76
CA ALA A 112 8.79 7.41 2.83
C ALA A 112 8.72 8.49 3.93
N PRO A 113 7.64 9.29 4.09
CA PRO A 113 7.60 10.35 5.09
C PRO A 113 7.73 9.82 6.52
N VAL A 114 7.10 8.67 6.82
CA VAL A 114 7.22 8.01 8.13
C VAL A 114 8.62 7.43 8.30
N LEU A 115 9.17 6.76 7.28
CA LEU A 115 10.52 6.21 7.30
C LEU A 115 11.57 7.28 7.61
N VAL A 116 11.48 8.44 6.95
CA VAL A 116 12.37 9.59 7.17
C VAL A 116 12.22 10.14 8.58
N LEU A 117 10.98 10.30 9.07
CA LEU A 117 10.73 10.78 10.44
C LEU A 117 11.37 9.85 11.48
N VAL A 118 11.15 8.53 11.35
CA VAL A 118 11.71 7.54 12.29
C VAL A 118 13.23 7.52 12.21
N LEU A 119 13.82 7.65 11.02
CA LEU A 119 15.26 7.76 10.85
C LEU A 119 15.84 8.99 11.57
N LEU A 120 15.18 10.14 11.45
CA LEU A 120 15.57 11.38 12.15
C LEU A 120 15.46 11.22 13.67
N ILE A 121 14.35 10.65 14.15
CA ILE A 121 14.17 10.37 15.59
C ILE A 121 15.26 9.44 16.11
N ASN A 122 15.55 8.34 15.41
CA ASN A 122 16.60 7.40 15.81
C ASN A 122 17.98 8.07 15.85
N THR A 123 18.27 8.95 14.90
CA THR A 123 19.52 9.71 14.86
C THR A 123 19.60 10.67 16.05
N LEU A 124 18.53 11.40 16.35
CA LEU A 124 18.45 12.33 17.48
C LEU A 124 18.59 11.61 18.82
N VAL A 125 17.86 10.50 19.01
CA VAL A 125 17.94 9.67 20.21
C VAL A 125 19.34 9.08 20.37
N GLY A 126 19.97 8.65 19.29
CA GLY A 126 21.36 8.18 19.29
C GLY A 126 22.37 9.24 19.74
N ILE A 127 22.19 10.49 19.30
CA ILE A 127 23.02 11.62 19.74
C ILE A 127 22.74 11.95 21.22
N LEU A 128 21.47 12.05 21.62
CA LEU A 128 21.07 12.33 23.00
C LEU A 128 21.56 11.26 23.98
N GLY A 129 21.59 9.99 23.55
CA GLY A 129 22.12 8.88 24.34
C GLY A 129 23.60 9.05 24.70
N LYS A 130 24.40 9.70 23.83
CA LYS A 130 25.81 10.05 24.14
C LYS A 130 25.92 11.23 25.11
N LEU A 131 25.00 12.19 25.03
CA LEU A 131 25.06 13.44 25.80
C LEU A 131 24.45 13.33 27.21
N ALA A 132 23.45 12.47 27.40
CA ALA A 132 22.73 12.31 28.65
C ALA A 132 22.60 10.82 29.06
N PRO A 133 23.72 10.12 29.36
CA PRO A 133 23.74 8.67 29.64
C PRO A 133 22.98 8.25 30.92
N ARG A 134 22.61 9.21 31.80
CA ARG A 134 21.79 8.95 32.99
C ARG A 134 20.29 8.90 32.72
N MET A 135 19.82 9.45 31.60
CA MET A 135 18.41 9.41 31.25
C MET A 135 18.09 8.08 30.54
N ASN A 136 16.97 7.45 30.89
CA ASN A 136 16.44 6.28 30.19
C ASN A 136 15.85 6.63 28.80
N VAL A 137 16.50 7.56 28.07
CA VAL A 137 16.01 8.14 26.79
C VAL A 137 15.79 7.06 25.75
N PHE A 138 16.68 6.07 25.72
CA PHE A 138 16.62 4.98 24.75
C PHE A 138 15.42 4.06 24.98
N PHE A 139 15.09 3.77 26.23
CA PHE A 139 14.03 2.81 26.56
C PHE A 139 12.66 3.46 26.73
N SER A 140 12.60 4.76 27.05
CA SER A 140 11.32 5.44 27.31
C SER A 140 11.01 6.57 26.33
N VAL A 141 11.98 7.30 25.78
CA VAL A 141 11.70 8.49 24.96
C VAL A 141 11.67 8.14 23.48
N GLY A 142 12.59 7.29 23.02
CA GLY A 142 12.69 6.90 21.61
C GLY A 142 11.41 6.27 21.06
N PRO A 143 10.94 5.13 21.62
CA PRO A 143 9.70 4.48 21.17
C PRO A 143 8.49 5.42 21.27
N THR A 144 8.34 6.15 22.38
CA THR A 144 7.21 7.08 22.56
C THR A 144 7.22 8.21 21.54
N LEU A 145 8.38 8.82 21.27
CA LEU A 145 8.50 9.90 20.27
C LEU A 145 8.26 9.37 18.85
N THR A 146 8.80 8.20 18.53
CA THR A 146 8.58 7.51 17.26
C THR A 146 7.10 7.23 17.05
N THR A 147 6.43 6.56 17.99
CA THR A 147 5.01 6.21 17.87
C THR A 147 4.12 7.46 17.87
N ALA A 148 4.29 8.38 18.80
CA ALA A 148 3.45 9.58 18.87
C ALA A 148 3.66 10.52 17.67
N GLY A 149 4.91 10.74 17.27
CA GLY A 149 5.26 11.61 16.14
C GLY A 149 4.76 11.04 14.82
N SER A 150 4.88 9.73 14.63
CA SER A 150 4.38 9.06 13.42
C SER A 150 2.86 9.00 13.35
N ILE A 151 2.15 8.81 14.48
CA ILE A 151 0.68 8.90 14.52
C ILE A 151 0.23 10.32 14.16
N ALA A 152 0.87 11.34 14.74
CA ALA A 152 0.57 12.73 14.42
C ALA A 152 0.84 13.08 12.95
N LEU A 153 1.92 12.54 12.37
CA LEU A 153 2.22 12.67 10.95
C LEU A 153 1.17 11.96 10.09
N LEU A 154 0.80 10.73 10.44
CA LEU A 154 -0.23 9.96 9.73
C LEU A 154 -1.59 10.65 9.75
N ALA A 155 -2.00 11.20 10.90
CA ALA A 155 -3.26 11.94 11.02
C ALA A 155 -3.31 13.16 10.09
N GLN A 156 -2.18 13.87 9.93
CA GLN A 156 -2.07 15.01 9.02
C GLN A 156 -1.92 14.59 7.56
N ALA A 157 -1.22 13.47 7.30
CA ALA A 157 -1.01 12.93 5.96
C ALA A 157 -2.22 12.16 5.43
N LEU A 158 -3.19 11.82 6.28
CA LEU A 158 -4.35 11.00 5.91
C LEU A 158 -5.14 11.55 4.71
N PRO A 159 -5.49 12.85 4.64
CA PRO A 159 -6.19 13.38 3.47
C PRO A 159 -5.36 13.26 2.19
N ALA A 160 -4.06 13.51 2.28
CA ALA A 160 -3.14 13.39 1.15
C ALA A 160 -2.98 11.93 0.70
N LEU A 161 -2.96 10.98 1.65
CA LEU A 161 -2.88 9.55 1.37
C LEU A 161 -4.15 9.06 0.67
N LEU A 162 -5.33 9.53 1.10
CA LEU A 162 -6.61 9.23 0.44
C LEU A 162 -6.67 9.82 -0.98
N ALA A 163 -6.23 11.07 -1.15
CA ALA A 163 -6.17 11.72 -2.46
C ALA A 163 -5.22 10.99 -3.42
N ALA A 164 -3.99 10.69 -2.97
CA ALA A 164 -3.03 9.91 -3.74
C ALA A 164 -3.59 8.53 -4.13
N HIS A 165 -4.40 7.92 -3.27
CA HIS A 165 -5.04 6.66 -3.58
C HIS A 165 -6.12 6.78 -4.65
N ALA A 166 -6.96 7.81 -4.56
CA ALA A 166 -7.96 8.10 -5.59
C ALA A 166 -7.31 8.38 -6.94
N ASP A 167 -6.20 9.11 -6.97
CA ASP A 167 -5.46 9.43 -8.20
C ASP A 167 -4.80 8.18 -8.79
N MET A 168 -4.17 7.35 -7.96
CA MET A 168 -3.58 6.09 -8.40
C MET A 168 -4.62 5.13 -9.00
N LEU A 169 -5.81 5.05 -8.39
CA LEU A 169 -6.92 4.25 -8.94
C LEU A 169 -7.41 4.77 -10.28
N LYS A 170 -7.47 6.10 -10.46
CA LYS A 170 -7.86 6.73 -11.73
C LYS A 170 -6.82 6.54 -12.83
N ASP A 171 -5.53 6.63 -12.51
CA ASP A 171 -4.44 6.45 -13.48
C ASP A 171 -4.30 4.99 -13.95
N VAL A 172 -4.65 4.04 -13.08
CA VAL A 172 -4.54 2.61 -13.38
C VAL A 172 -5.70 2.11 -14.26
N LEU A 173 -6.91 2.68 -14.14
CA LEU A 173 -8.05 2.26 -14.96
C LEU A 173 -7.81 2.33 -16.49
N PRO A 174 -7.25 3.43 -17.05
CA PRO A 174 -6.88 3.51 -18.46
C PRO A 174 -5.83 2.49 -18.88
N SER A 175 -4.89 2.14 -17.99
CA SER A 175 -3.84 1.17 -18.28
C SER A 175 -4.41 -0.26 -18.45
N VAL A 176 -5.49 -0.59 -17.75
CA VAL A 176 -6.24 -1.85 -17.95
C VAL A 176 -6.90 -1.87 -19.34
N VAL A 177 -7.47 -0.76 -19.81
CA VAL A 177 -8.04 -0.64 -21.17
C VAL A 177 -6.96 -0.81 -22.24
N ALA A 178 -5.77 -0.24 -22.02
CA ALA A 178 -4.66 -0.32 -22.96
C ALA A 178 -4.09 -1.75 -23.13
N VAL A 179 -4.30 -2.64 -22.15
CA VAL A 179 -3.99 -4.08 -22.27
C VAL A 179 -4.97 -4.79 -23.21
N TRP A 180 -6.17 -4.26 -23.41
CA TRP A 180 -7.20 -4.86 -24.28
C TRP A 180 -7.26 -4.24 -25.68
N GLY A 181 -6.74 -3.03 -25.87
CA GLY A 181 -6.77 -2.30 -27.15
C GLY A 181 -5.61 -2.57 -28.11
N ARG A 182 -4.78 -3.59 -27.85
CA ARG A 182 -3.64 -3.98 -28.72
C ARG A 182 -3.67 -5.46 -29.06
#